data_AF-A0A929A0J6-F1
#
_entry.id   AF-A0A929A0J6-F1
#
_cell.length_a   1.000
_cell.length_b   1.000
_cell.length_c   1.000
_cell.angle_alpha   90.00
_cell.angle_beta   90.00
_cell.angle_gamma   90.00
#
_symmetry.space_group_name_H-M   'P 1'
#
loop_
_entity.id
_entity.type
_entity.pdbx_description
1 polymer ?
#
loop_
_entity_poly.entity_id
_entity_poly.type
_entity_poly.pdbx_seq_one_letter_code
_entity_poly.pdbx_strand_id
1 'polypeptide(L)'
;MTTTANTPSLDFDCDTGNYHTFCPISCVAWLYQKIEDSFFLVIGTKTCGYFLQNAMGVMIFAEPRYAMAELEEGDISAKLNDYEELKRLCLQIKRDRNPSVIVWIGT
;
A
#
# COMPACT_ATOMS: atom_id res chain seq x y z
N MET A 1 -37.27 -20.05 -39.62
CA MET A 1 -37.65 -19.12 -38.54
C MET A 1 -36.67 -19.33 -37.40
N THR A 2 -35.63 -18.50 -37.32
CA THR A 2 -34.61 -18.56 -36.27
C THR A 2 -35.09 -17.69 -35.11
N THR A 3 -35.46 -18.33 -34.00
CA THR A 3 -35.76 -17.69 -32.72
C THR A 3 -34.47 -17.14 -32.13
N THR A 4 -34.24 -15.84 -32.26
CA THR A 4 -33.18 -15.12 -31.54
C THR A 4 -33.49 -15.18 -30.05
N ALA A 5 -32.72 -15.97 -29.29
CA ALA A 5 -32.78 -16.00 -27.84
C ALA A 5 -32.43 -14.60 -27.30
N ASN A 6 -33.40 -13.96 -26.64
CA ASN A 6 -33.25 -12.64 -26.07
C ASN A 6 -32.48 -12.77 -24.74
N THR A 7 -31.17 -12.57 -24.76
CA THR A 7 -30.36 -12.60 -23.52
C THR A 7 -30.78 -11.43 -22.63
N PRO A 8 -31.18 -11.67 -21.36
CA PRO A 8 -31.55 -10.58 -20.48
C PRO A 8 -30.34 -9.68 -20.23
N SER A 9 -30.49 -8.38 -20.50
CA SER A 9 -29.49 -7.37 -20.16
C SER A 9 -29.42 -7.24 -18.64
N LEU A 10 -28.21 -7.24 -18.09
CA LEU A 10 -27.99 -6.94 -16.68
C LEU A 10 -28.31 -5.47 -16.41
N ASP A 11 -29.01 -5.22 -15.30
CA ASP A 11 -29.22 -3.88 -14.77
C ASP A 11 -28.13 -3.58 -13.73
N PHE A 12 -27.64 -2.34 -13.69
CA PHE A 12 -26.53 -1.93 -12.85
C PHE A 12 -26.94 -0.74 -11.98
N ASP A 13 -26.98 -0.96 -10.68
CA ASP A 13 -27.21 0.09 -9.69
C ASP A 13 -25.89 0.72 -9.22
N CYS A 14 -25.93 2.01 -8.87
CA CYS A 14 -24.78 2.75 -8.35
C CYS A 14 -25.18 3.51 -7.08
N ASP A 15 -24.67 3.05 -5.94
CA ASP A 15 -24.91 3.65 -4.62
C ASP A 15 -23.81 4.67 -4.23
N THR A 16 -24.03 5.41 -3.15
CA THR A 16 -23.12 6.47 -2.67
C THR A 16 -21.78 5.97 -2.09
N GLY A 17 -21.57 4.66 -2.03
CA GLY A 17 -20.30 4.08 -1.58
C GLY A 17 -20.11 3.97 -0.07
N ASN A 18 -21.19 4.02 0.72
CA ASN A 18 -21.12 3.78 2.16
C ASN A 18 -21.02 2.28 2.47
N TYR A 19 -19.81 1.74 2.35
CA TYR A 19 -19.50 0.35 2.67
C TYR A 19 -18.15 0.23 3.37
N HIS A 20 -17.92 -0.91 4.03
CA HIS A 20 -16.65 -1.21 4.68
C HIS A 20 -15.77 -2.05 3.75
N THR A 21 -14.61 -1.53 3.40
CA THR A 21 -13.57 -2.26 2.66
C THR A 21 -12.19 -1.91 3.20
N PHE A 22 -11.21 -2.75 2.89
CA PHE A 22 -9.82 -2.46 3.19
C PHE A 22 -9.27 -1.35 2.30
N CYS A 23 -8.40 -0.53 2.89
CA CYS A 23 -7.59 0.41 2.12
C CYS A 23 -6.70 -0.37 1.13
N PRO A 24 -6.54 0.10 -0.12
CA PRO A 24 -5.72 -0.58 -1.12
C PRO A 24 -4.26 -0.83 -0.70
N ILE A 25 -3.72 -0.09 0.27
CA ILE A 25 -2.40 -0.35 0.83
C ILE A 25 -2.27 -1.74 1.47
N SER A 26 -3.38 -2.42 1.78
CA SER A 26 -3.40 -3.84 2.17
C SER A 26 -2.73 -4.75 1.15
N CYS A 27 -2.55 -4.31 -0.10
CA CYS A 27 -1.80 -5.02 -1.13
C CYS A 27 -0.37 -5.36 -0.75
N VAL A 28 0.26 -4.55 0.11
CA VAL A 28 1.59 -4.83 0.62
C VAL A 28 1.65 -6.22 1.24
N ALA A 29 0.62 -6.63 2.01
CA ALA A 29 0.59 -7.89 2.75
C ALA A 29 0.89 -9.12 1.88
N TRP A 30 0.31 -9.20 0.67
CA TRP A 30 0.56 -10.34 -0.22
C TRP A 30 1.62 -10.05 -1.28
N LEU A 31 1.75 -8.80 -1.74
CA LEU A 31 2.69 -8.46 -2.81
C LEU A 31 4.14 -8.61 -2.38
N TYR A 32 4.48 -8.25 -1.12
CA TYR A 32 5.86 -8.44 -0.65
C TYR A 32 6.25 -9.91 -0.66
N GLN A 33 5.31 -10.85 -0.41
CA GLN A 33 5.56 -12.28 -0.50
C GLN A 33 5.68 -12.75 -1.94
N LYS A 34 4.85 -12.19 -2.84
CA LYS A 34 4.80 -12.60 -4.25
C LYS A 34 6.01 -12.12 -5.06
N ILE A 35 6.52 -10.94 -4.74
CA ILE A 35 7.67 -10.32 -5.42
C ILE A 35 8.86 -10.40 -4.46
N GLU A 36 9.60 -11.50 -4.54
CA GLU A 36 10.60 -11.88 -3.53
C GLU A 36 11.69 -10.82 -3.31
N ASP A 37 12.14 -10.15 -4.37
CA ASP A 37 13.23 -9.18 -4.34
C ASP A 37 12.73 -7.72 -4.40
N SER A 38 11.60 -7.46 -3.73
CA SER A 38 11.02 -6.12 -3.58
C SER A 38 10.96 -5.68 -2.13
N PHE A 39 10.94 -4.37 -1.95
CA PHE A 39 10.66 -3.73 -0.66
C PHE A 39 9.55 -2.68 -0.84
N PHE A 40 8.55 -2.69 0.04
CA PHE A 40 7.42 -1.76 -0.02
C PHE A 40 7.59 -0.65 1.03
N LEU A 41 7.74 0.59 0.59
CA LEU A 41 7.80 1.76 1.47
C LEU A 41 6.47 2.51 1.38
N VAL A 42 5.68 2.46 2.45
CA VAL A 42 4.38 3.15 2.53
C VAL A 42 4.60 4.52 3.13
N ILE A 43 4.37 5.57 2.34
CA ILE A 43 4.60 6.97 2.72
C ILE A 43 3.28 7.53 3.19
N GLY A 44 3.12 7.71 4.50
CA GLY A 44 1.82 8.06 5.06
C GLY A 44 1.86 8.33 6.56
N THR A 45 0.70 8.25 7.20
CA THR A 45 0.57 8.58 8.63
C THR A 45 0.52 7.33 9.52
N LYS A 46 0.53 7.54 10.84
CA LYS A 46 0.25 6.51 11.85
C LYS A 46 -1.00 5.69 11.56
N THR A 47 -2.04 6.28 10.94
CA THR A 47 -3.27 5.58 10.60
C THR A 47 -3.02 4.45 9.59
N CYS A 48 -2.17 4.70 8.59
CA CYS A 48 -1.78 3.70 7.60
C CYS A 48 -0.96 2.56 8.25
N GLY A 49 -0.02 2.92 9.12
CA GLY A 49 0.77 1.94 9.88
C GLY A 49 -0.09 1.08 10.80
N TYR A 50 -1.03 1.71 11.53
CA TYR A 50 -1.98 1.00 12.38
C TYR A 50 -2.87 0.05 11.56
N PHE A 51 -3.40 0.51 10.43
CA PHE A 51 -4.17 -0.34 9.53
C PHE A 51 -3.37 -1.57 9.07
N LEU A 52 -2.14 -1.37 8.57
CA LEU A 52 -1.30 -2.46 8.07
C LEU A 52 -0.89 -3.45 9.17
N GLN A 53 -0.56 -2.96 10.37
CA GLN A 53 -0.24 -3.80 11.51
C GLN A 53 -1.40 -4.73 11.89
N ASN A 54 -2.64 -4.22 11.85
CA ASN A 54 -3.83 -5.02 12.14
C ASN A 54 -4.21 -5.94 10.97
N ALA A 55 -4.12 -5.45 9.73
CA ALA A 55 -4.52 -6.20 8.53
C ALA A 55 -3.58 -7.38 8.22
N MET A 56 -2.28 -7.25 8.49
CA MET A 56 -1.31 -8.32 8.25
C MET A 56 -1.32 -9.41 9.32
N GLY A 57 -1.94 -9.17 10.48
CA GLY A 57 -2.01 -10.13 11.57
C GLY A 57 -0.62 -10.66 11.96
N VAL A 58 -0.47 -11.99 12.00
CA VAL A 58 0.78 -12.67 12.41
C VAL A 58 1.98 -12.37 11.50
N MET A 59 1.74 -11.94 10.26
CA MET A 59 2.81 -11.67 9.29
C MET A 59 3.68 -10.49 9.70
N ILE A 60 3.20 -9.60 10.58
CA ILE A 60 4.00 -8.48 11.09
C ILE A 60 5.24 -8.95 11.86
N PHE A 61 5.20 -10.14 12.45
CA PHE A 61 6.31 -10.73 13.23
C PHE A 61 7.30 -11.53 12.36
N ALA A 62 7.00 -11.68 11.06
CA ALA A 62 7.83 -12.47 10.13
C ALA A 62 8.87 -11.62 9.38
N GLU A 63 9.27 -10.49 9.95
CA GLU A 63 10.15 -9.50 9.30
C GLU A 63 9.74 -9.18 7.86
N PRO A 64 8.53 -8.62 7.63
CA PRO A 64 8.05 -8.35 6.28
C PRO A 64 8.96 -7.34 5.56
N ARG A 65 9.08 -7.48 4.24
CA ARG A 65 9.81 -6.53 3.37
C ARG A 65 8.97 -5.28 3.10
N TYR A 66 8.51 -4.65 4.17
CA TYR A 66 7.84 -3.37 4.12
C TYR A 66 8.23 -2.48 5.31
N ALA A 67 8.11 -1.17 5.14
CA ALA A 67 8.18 -0.21 6.23
C ALA A 67 7.26 0.99 5.98
N MET A 68 6.96 1.71 7.05
CA MET A 68 6.33 3.03 6.98
C MET A 68 7.41 4.12 6.88
N ALA A 69 7.26 5.03 5.91
CA ALA A 69 7.80 6.38 6.01
C ALA A 69 6.70 7.23 6.65
N GLU A 70 6.71 7.26 7.98
CA GLU A 70 5.71 7.97 8.77
C GLU A 70 5.97 9.48 8.73
N LEU A 71 4.98 10.25 8.25
CA LEU A 71 5.08 11.71 8.13
C LEU A 71 5.01 12.41 9.49
N GLU A 72 5.92 13.35 9.71
CA GLU A 72 5.97 14.23 10.86
C GLU A 72 5.44 15.64 10.53
N GLU A 73 5.22 16.48 11.55
CA GLU A 73 4.74 17.86 11.35
C GLU A 73 5.68 18.70 10.47
N GLY A 74 6.98 18.42 10.51
CA GLY A 74 7.99 19.06 9.66
C GLY A 74 7.79 18.75 8.16
N ASP A 75 7.35 17.53 7.84
CA ASP A 75 7.05 17.11 6.47
C ASP A 75 5.78 17.80 5.96
N ILE A 76 4.72 17.82 6.77
CA ILE A 76 3.44 18.45 6.42
C ILE A 76 3.59 19.96 6.22
N SER A 77 4.42 20.60 7.04
CA SER A 77 4.70 22.04 6.93
C SER A 77 5.77 22.38 5.89
N ALA A 78 6.29 21.39 5.16
CA ALA A 78 7.39 21.53 4.20
C ALA A 78 8.65 22.21 4.79
N LYS A 79 8.83 22.11 6.12
CA LYS A 79 10.07 22.52 6.81
C LYS A 79 11.19 21.52 6.60
N LEU A 80 10.83 20.26 6.38
CA LEU A 80 11.72 19.20 5.91
C LEU A 80 11.59 19.05 4.40
N ASN A 81 12.70 18.74 3.72
CA ASN A 81 12.68 18.46 2.30
C ASN A 81 12.27 17.00 2.07
N ASP A 82 11.14 16.81 1.42
CA ASP A 82 10.54 15.51 1.09
C ASP A 82 11.52 14.57 0.37
N TYR A 83 12.22 15.07 -0.65
CA TYR A 83 13.14 14.28 -1.45
C TYR A 83 14.34 13.79 -0.63
N GLU A 84 14.95 14.66 0.17
CA GLU A 84 16.11 14.28 0.99
C GLU A 84 15.71 13.31 2.11
N GLU A 85 14.54 13.46 2.73
CA GLU A 85 14.05 12.49 3.72
C GLU A 85 13.76 11.12 3.08
N LEU A 86 13.07 11.08 1.94
CA LEU A 86 12.81 9.81 1.24
C LEU A 86 14.10 9.15 0.73
N LYS A 87 15.05 9.95 0.24
CA LYS A 87 16.36 9.46 -0.18
C LYS A 87 17.15 8.87 0.98
N ARG A 88 17.14 9.52 2.15
CA ARG A 88 17.76 9.01 3.39
C ARG A 88 17.18 7.64 3.76
N LEU A 89 15.85 7.52 3.76
CA LEU A 89 15.16 6.25 4.06
C LEU A 89 15.46 5.17 3.02
N CYS A 90 15.44 5.51 1.72
CA CYS A 90 15.75 4.55 0.66
C CYS A 90 17.19 4.04 0.73
N LEU A 91 18.16 4.90 1.07
CA LEU A 91 19.54 4.50 1.27
C LEU A 91 19.71 3.58 2.49
N GLN A 92 18.93 3.80 3.56
CA GLN A 92 18.88 2.90 4.70
C GLN A 92 18.32 1.52 4.31
N ILE A 93 17.18 1.48 3.62
CA ILE A 93 16.57 0.24 3.13
C ILE A 93 17.54 -0.52 2.21
N LYS A 94 18.19 0.18 1.27
CA LYS A 94 19.16 -0.43 0.36
C LYS A 94 20.34 -1.05 1.10
N ARG A 95 20.84 -0.40 2.14
CA ARG A 95 21.94 -0.91 2.96
C ARG A 95 21.54 -2.13 3.78
N ASP A 96 20.35 -2.12 4.38
CA ASP A 96 19.93 -3.13 5.35
C ASP A 96 19.28 -4.35 4.70
N ARG A 97 18.61 -4.18 3.54
CA ARG A 97 17.84 -5.23 2.85
C ARG A 97 18.26 -5.46 1.41
N ASN A 98 18.97 -4.53 0.78
CA ASN A 98 19.45 -4.58 -0.62
C ASN A 98 18.44 -5.13 -1.65
N PRO A 99 17.20 -4.58 -1.72
CA PRO A 99 16.21 -5.04 -2.69
C PRO A 99 16.55 -4.59 -4.12
N SER A 100 16.15 -5.37 -5.12
CA SER A 100 16.22 -4.94 -6.53
C SER A 100 15.26 -3.80 -6.88
N VAL A 101 14.13 -3.70 -6.17
CA VAL A 101 13.15 -2.61 -6.35
C VAL A 101 12.57 -2.15 -5.02
N ILE A 102 12.46 -0.83 -4.84
CA ILE A 102 11.66 -0.22 -3.77
C ILE A 102 10.39 0.32 -4.41
N VAL A 103 9.24 -0.18 -3.96
CA VAL A 103 7.93 0.30 -4.39
C VAL A 103 7.43 1.32 -3.37
N TRP A 104 7.26 2.56 -3.80
CA TRP A 104 6.62 3.58 -2.98
C TRP A 104 5.10 3.47 -3.09
N ILE A 105 4.43 3.38 -1.95
CA ILE A 105 2.98 3.41 -1.86
C ILE A 105 2.58 4.77 -1.30
N GLY A 106 1.96 5.60 -2.14
CA GLY A 106 1.39 6.87 -1.71
C GLY A 106 0.09 6.66 -0.95
N THR A 107 -0.13 7.49 0.08
CA THR A 107 -1.35 7.49 0.91
C THR A 107 -2.00 8.85 0.93
#